data_AF-A0A9E0IY76-F1
#
_entry.id   AF-A0A9E0IY76-F1
#
_cell.length_a   1.000
_cell.length_b   1.000
_cell.length_c   1.000
_cell.angle_alpha   90.00
_cell.angle_beta   90.00
_cell.angle_gamma   90.00
#
_symmetry.space_group_name_H-M   'P 1'
#
loop_
_entity.id
_entity.type
_entity.pdbx_description
1 polymer ?
#
loop_
_entity_poly.entity_id
_entity_poly.type
_entity_poly.pdbx_seq_one_letter_code
_entity_poly.pdbx_strand_id
1 'polypeptide(L)'
;MKQGEEGRKAAVRILFEQESIRKHARYFFWKYQRHVSSSYTDWEDFYVEIVLRIFQEKEAGRGPRENCEGYYYKLTRNICEEMVRANKKSMEAQKQLMNLDALTGDPEVIEKVVHYIRQMNCKCSTLLYHYHIEVELVRDKKQLVEMLLQKCGKQYTLGSIPVHLSECLDKLCETIHNDPNNLF
;
A
#
# COMPACT_ATOMS: atom_id res chain seq x y z
N MET A 1 -22.75 -23.68 -10.24
CA MET A 1 -21.78 -22.79 -9.55
C MET A 1 -21.01 -23.46 -8.40
N LYS A 2 -21.59 -24.40 -7.63
CA LYS A 2 -20.89 -25.06 -6.49
C LYS A 2 -19.62 -25.88 -6.85
N GLN A 3 -19.57 -26.51 -8.03
CA GLN A 3 -18.41 -27.30 -8.48
C GLN A 3 -17.11 -26.50 -8.69
N GLY A 4 -17.19 -25.23 -9.10
CA GLY A 4 -16.00 -24.40 -9.33
C GLY A 4 -15.33 -23.94 -8.03
N GLU A 5 -16.14 -23.68 -7.01
CA GLU A 5 -15.64 -23.21 -5.71
C GLU A 5 -14.95 -24.33 -4.92
N GLU A 6 -15.48 -25.55 -4.99
CA GLU A 6 -14.86 -26.74 -4.39
C GLU A 6 -13.51 -27.07 -5.05
N GLY A 7 -13.41 -26.93 -6.38
CA GLY A 7 -12.16 -27.09 -7.12
C GLY A 7 -11.08 -26.07 -6.68
N ARG A 8 -11.47 -24.80 -6.48
CA ARG A 8 -10.56 -23.75 -5.97
C ARG A 8 -10.07 -24.06 -4.56
N LYS A 9 -10.96 -24.47 -3.66
CA LYS A 9 -10.61 -24.87 -2.28
C LYS A 9 -9.64 -26.05 -2.27
N ALA A 10 -9.87 -27.05 -3.11
CA ALA A 10 -8.96 -28.19 -3.25
C ALA A 10 -7.58 -27.77 -3.78
N ALA A 11 -7.52 -26.90 -4.78
CA ALA A 11 -6.26 -26.39 -5.34
C ALA A 11 -5.45 -25.59 -4.30
N VAL A 12 -6.10 -24.72 -3.52
CA VAL A 12 -5.44 -23.98 -2.42
C VAL A 12 -4.92 -24.95 -1.35
N ARG A 13 -5.71 -25.97 -0.99
CA ARG A 13 -5.30 -26.98 -0.01
C ARG A 13 -4.03 -27.73 -0.45
N ILE A 14 -3.94 -28.12 -1.72
CA ILE A 14 -2.75 -28.78 -2.28
C ILE A 14 -1.50 -27.91 -2.13
N LEU A 15 -1.64 -26.57 -2.25
CA LEU A 15 -0.53 -25.63 -2.05
C LEU A 15 -0.10 -25.55 -0.59
N PHE A 16 -1.06 -25.56 0.36
CA PHE A 16 -0.74 -25.60 1.80
C PHE A 16 -0.02 -26.88 2.24
N GLU A 17 -0.19 -27.97 1.48
CA GLU A 17 0.48 -29.24 1.70
C GLU A 17 1.90 -29.29 1.06
N GLN A 18 2.31 -28.26 0.30
CA GLN A 18 3.65 -28.19 -0.30
C GLN A 18 4.73 -27.74 0.71
N GLU A 19 5.55 -28.68 1.14
CA GLU A 19 6.66 -28.43 2.08
C GLU A 19 7.70 -27.41 1.55
N SER A 20 7.92 -27.36 0.24
CA SER A 20 8.85 -26.39 -0.38
C SER A 20 8.38 -24.94 -0.19
N ILE A 21 7.08 -24.67 -0.33
CA ILE A 21 6.51 -23.33 -0.12
C ILE A 21 6.72 -22.91 1.34
N ARG A 22 6.44 -23.83 2.29
CA ARG A 22 6.66 -23.59 3.72
C ARG A 22 8.12 -23.26 4.05
N LYS A 23 9.06 -24.06 3.52
CA LYS A 23 10.51 -23.83 3.72
C LYS A 23 10.95 -22.48 3.17
N HIS A 24 10.52 -22.12 1.96
CA HIS A 24 10.87 -20.84 1.36
C HIS A 24 10.26 -19.66 2.11
N ALA A 25 8.98 -19.72 2.46
CA ALA A 25 8.32 -18.67 3.24
C ALA A 25 9.05 -18.42 4.57
N ARG A 26 9.38 -19.48 5.31
CA ARG A 26 10.15 -19.37 6.57
C ARG A 26 11.54 -18.77 6.33
N TYR A 27 12.30 -19.27 5.35
CA TYR A 27 13.62 -18.74 5.03
C TYR A 27 13.57 -17.24 4.68
N PHE A 28 12.64 -16.86 3.81
CA PHE A 28 12.52 -15.49 3.32
C PHE A 28 11.96 -14.54 4.38
N PHE A 29 11.07 -15.00 5.25
CA PHE A 29 10.61 -14.24 6.41
C PHE A 29 11.80 -13.79 7.27
N TRP A 30 12.70 -14.71 7.63
CA TRP A 30 13.88 -14.36 8.43
C TRP A 30 14.88 -13.52 7.65
N LYS A 31 15.12 -13.85 6.38
CA LYS A 31 16.07 -13.09 5.53
C LYS A 31 15.64 -11.64 5.32
N TYR A 32 14.34 -11.38 5.21
CA TYR A 32 13.77 -10.06 4.98
C TYR A 32 13.04 -9.51 6.22
N GLN A 33 13.36 -10.01 7.42
CA GLN A 33 12.62 -9.74 8.66
C GLN A 33 12.33 -8.25 8.87
N ARG A 34 13.33 -7.37 8.67
CA ARG A 34 13.17 -5.92 8.82
C ARG A 34 12.05 -5.31 7.95
N HIS A 35 11.73 -5.93 6.83
CA HIS A 35 10.73 -5.45 5.87
C HIS A 35 9.44 -6.25 5.92
N VAL A 36 9.51 -7.54 6.25
CA VAL A 36 8.33 -8.41 6.33
C VAL A 36 7.58 -8.19 7.64
N SER A 37 8.30 -7.94 8.74
CA SER A 37 7.71 -7.67 10.06
C SER A 37 6.95 -6.35 10.15
N SER A 38 7.03 -5.45 9.16
CA SER A 38 6.15 -4.28 9.08
C SER A 38 4.75 -4.62 8.59
N SER A 39 4.55 -5.80 8.02
CA SER A 39 3.30 -6.21 7.37
C SER A 39 2.72 -7.52 7.92
N TYR A 40 3.55 -8.36 8.55
CA TYR A 40 3.14 -9.65 9.10
C TYR A 40 3.70 -9.84 10.50
N THR A 41 2.85 -10.31 11.43
CA THR A 41 3.21 -10.48 12.84
C THR A 41 4.17 -11.66 13.02
N ASP A 42 3.96 -12.74 12.26
CA ASP A 42 4.81 -13.92 12.27
C ASP A 42 5.01 -14.51 10.88
N TRP A 43 5.78 -15.60 10.82
CA TRP A 43 6.11 -16.28 9.58
C TRP A 43 4.94 -17.10 9.02
N GLU A 44 3.94 -17.44 9.84
CA GLU A 44 2.77 -18.22 9.45
C GLU A 44 1.80 -17.35 8.66
N ASP A 45 1.57 -16.11 9.12
CA ASP A 45 0.83 -15.09 8.37
C ASP A 45 1.48 -14.81 7.01
N PHE A 46 2.81 -14.68 6.99
CA PHE A 46 3.56 -14.49 5.75
C PHE A 46 3.47 -15.72 4.83
N TYR A 47 3.49 -16.93 5.39
CA TYR A 47 3.31 -18.17 4.64
C TYR A 47 1.94 -18.22 3.96
N VAL A 48 0.87 -17.79 4.63
CA VAL A 48 -0.48 -17.69 4.04
C VAL A 48 -0.47 -16.74 2.85
N GLU A 49 0.15 -15.55 2.94
CA GLU A 49 0.28 -14.61 1.80
C GLU A 49 0.97 -15.29 0.61
N ILE A 50 2.10 -15.97 0.84
CA ILE A 50 2.85 -16.64 -0.22
C ILE A 50 1.99 -17.69 -0.93
N VAL A 51 1.23 -18.50 -0.17
CA VAL A 51 0.33 -19.51 -0.73
C VAL A 51 -0.78 -18.84 -1.57
N LEU A 52 -1.38 -17.76 -1.08
CA LEU A 52 -2.42 -17.03 -1.80
C LEU A 52 -1.90 -16.39 -3.10
N ARG A 53 -0.70 -15.82 -3.08
CA ARG A 53 -0.06 -15.24 -4.27
C ARG A 53 0.29 -16.29 -5.31
N ILE A 54 0.81 -17.44 -4.89
CA ILE A 54 1.06 -18.59 -5.77
C ILE A 54 -0.25 -19.07 -6.39
N PHE A 55 -1.32 -19.16 -5.59
CA PHE A 55 -2.63 -19.55 -6.08
C PHE A 55 -3.16 -18.59 -7.14
N GLN A 56 -3.10 -17.28 -6.90
CA GLN A 56 -3.53 -16.24 -7.84
C GLN A 56 -2.77 -16.30 -9.18
N GLU A 57 -1.45 -16.50 -9.13
CA GLU A 57 -0.64 -16.65 -10.35
C GLU A 57 -1.05 -17.91 -11.13
N LYS A 58 -1.27 -19.04 -10.44
CA LYS A 58 -1.74 -20.28 -11.08
C LYS A 58 -3.15 -20.13 -11.67
N GLU A 59 -4.07 -19.44 -10.97
CA GLU A 59 -5.42 -19.14 -11.50
C GLU A 59 -5.37 -18.25 -12.75
N ALA A 60 -4.40 -17.34 -12.83
CA ALA A 60 -4.15 -16.52 -14.01
C ALA A 60 -3.47 -17.28 -15.16
N GLY A 61 -3.25 -18.59 -15.01
CA GLY A 61 -2.57 -19.43 -16.01
C GLY A 61 -1.06 -19.16 -16.08
N ARG A 62 -0.46 -18.57 -15.05
CA ARG A 62 0.97 -18.25 -14.97
C ARG A 62 1.72 -19.30 -14.15
N GLY A 63 3.00 -19.43 -14.47
CA GLY A 63 3.89 -20.41 -13.85
C GLY A 63 3.75 -21.83 -14.43
N PRO A 64 4.54 -22.77 -13.91
CA PRO A 64 4.53 -24.15 -14.38
C PRO A 64 3.23 -24.86 -14.01
N ARG A 65 2.76 -25.73 -14.91
CA ARG A 65 1.59 -26.59 -14.68
C ARG A 65 1.81 -27.55 -13.53
N GLU A 66 3.04 -28.03 -13.38
CA GLU A 66 3.46 -28.90 -12.29
C GLU A 66 4.06 -28.11 -11.12
N ASN A 67 4.06 -28.72 -9.94
CA ASN A 67 4.66 -28.13 -8.76
C ASN A 67 6.18 -28.07 -8.92
N CYS A 68 6.74 -26.86 -8.98
CA CYS A 68 8.16 -26.64 -9.22
C CYS A 68 8.77 -25.82 -8.08
N GLU A 69 9.72 -26.40 -7.35
CA GLU A 69 10.39 -25.76 -6.22
C GLU A 69 11.08 -24.45 -6.61
N GLY A 70 11.83 -24.44 -7.72
CA GLY A 70 12.52 -23.23 -8.21
C GLY A 70 11.56 -22.08 -8.53
N TYR A 71 10.34 -22.39 -8.99
CA TYR A 71 9.30 -21.39 -9.22
C TYR A 71 8.82 -20.78 -7.89
N TYR A 72 8.53 -21.61 -6.89
CA TYR A 72 8.09 -21.14 -5.57
C TYR A 72 9.16 -20.32 -4.86
N TYR A 73 10.43 -20.72 -4.97
CA TYR A 73 11.55 -19.93 -4.48
C TYR A 73 11.58 -18.53 -5.11
N LYS A 74 11.53 -18.47 -6.44
CA LYS A 74 11.58 -17.20 -7.19
C LYS A 74 10.40 -16.30 -6.87
N LEU A 75 9.19 -16.86 -6.82
CA LEU A 75 7.99 -16.08 -6.53
C LEU A 75 8.01 -15.54 -5.09
N THR A 76 8.38 -16.38 -4.12
CA THR A 76 8.56 -15.94 -2.72
C THR A 76 9.59 -14.81 -2.62
N ARG A 77 10.73 -14.93 -3.32
CA ARG A 77 11.75 -13.87 -3.37
C ARG A 77 11.20 -12.57 -3.95
N ASN A 78 10.49 -12.64 -5.07
CA ASN A 78 9.94 -11.45 -5.73
C ASN A 78 8.92 -10.73 -4.84
N ILE A 79 8.08 -11.49 -4.13
CA ILE A 79 7.12 -10.93 -3.15
C ILE A 79 7.87 -10.17 -2.05
N CYS A 80 8.96 -10.74 -1.51
CA CYS A 80 9.79 -10.02 -0.54
C CYS A 80 10.43 -8.75 -1.14
N GLU A 81 10.95 -8.82 -2.36
CA GLU A 81 11.55 -7.64 -3.03
C GLU A 81 10.52 -6.53 -3.29
N GLU A 82 9.27 -6.88 -3.60
CA GLU A 82 8.16 -5.93 -3.68
C GLU A 82 7.89 -5.26 -2.32
N MET A 83 7.86 -6.04 -1.24
CA MET A 83 7.70 -5.49 0.12
C MET A 83 8.84 -4.55 0.51
N VAL A 84 10.09 -4.89 0.15
CA VAL A 84 11.24 -4.00 0.35
C VAL A 84 11.05 -2.68 -0.39
N ARG A 85 10.64 -2.73 -1.67
CA ARG A 85 10.41 -1.52 -2.48
C ARG A 85 9.28 -0.66 -1.89
N ALA A 86 8.18 -1.29 -1.47
CA ALA A 86 7.05 -0.60 -0.86
C ALA A 86 7.44 0.07 0.48
N ASN A 87 8.19 -0.65 1.33
CA ASN A 87 8.64 -0.13 2.62
C ASN A 87 9.63 1.04 2.43
N LYS A 88 10.59 0.93 1.49
CA LYS A 88 11.46 2.06 1.13
C LYS A 88 10.70 3.30 0.65
N LYS A 89 9.69 3.11 -0.20
CA LYS A 89 8.83 4.21 -0.68
C LYS A 89 8.05 4.85 0.49
N SER A 90 7.55 4.03 1.41
CA SER A 90 6.86 4.49 2.62
C SER A 90 7.78 5.27 3.55
N MET A 91 8.99 4.79 3.80
CA MET A 91 9.98 5.48 4.63
C MET A 91 10.42 6.80 4.02
N GLU A 92 10.62 6.85 2.70
CA GLU A 92 10.96 8.10 2.01
C GLU A 92 9.83 9.13 2.10
N ALA A 93 8.58 8.69 1.91
CA ALA A 93 7.41 9.54 2.11
C ALA A 93 7.30 10.03 3.57
N GLN A 94 7.52 9.16 4.56
CA GLN A 94 7.55 9.56 5.98
C GLN A 94 8.67 10.55 6.27
N LYS A 95 9.86 10.37 5.69
CA LYS A 95 10.98 11.31 5.83
C LYS A 95 10.65 12.67 5.21
N GLN A 96 10.00 12.69 4.04
CA GLN A 96 9.52 13.92 3.42
C GLN A 96 8.45 14.60 4.27
N LEU A 97 7.53 13.84 4.87
CA LEU A 97 6.52 14.35 5.82
C LEU A 97 7.15 14.89 7.10
N MET A 98 8.13 14.21 7.70
CA MET A 98 8.84 14.71 8.89
C MET A 98 9.65 15.97 8.59
N ASN A 99 10.20 16.10 7.38
CA ASN A 99 10.86 17.32 6.94
C ASN A 99 9.84 18.47 6.75
N LEU A 100 8.63 18.17 6.28
CA LEU A 100 7.52 19.13 6.27
C LEU A 100 7.11 19.51 7.70
N ASP A 101 6.96 18.56 8.61
CA ASP A 101 6.64 18.82 10.02
C ASP A 101 7.69 19.74 10.68
N ALA A 102 8.97 19.54 10.39
CA ALA A 102 10.06 20.41 10.84
C ALA A 102 10.03 21.82 10.23
N LEU A 103 9.44 21.98 9.03
CA LEU A 103 9.22 23.27 8.37
C LEU A 103 7.90 23.94 8.81
N THR A 104 6.93 23.19 9.35
CA THR A 104 5.58 23.69 9.70
C THR A 104 5.46 24.43 11.04
N GLY A 105 6.57 24.71 11.74
CA GLY A 105 6.55 25.66 12.87
C GLY A 105 6.33 27.12 12.47
N ASP A 106 6.39 27.43 11.17
CA ASP A 106 6.23 28.77 10.61
C ASP A 106 4.80 28.98 10.05
N PRO A 107 3.99 29.89 10.65
CA PRO A 107 2.65 30.23 10.15
C PRO A 107 2.63 30.63 8.66
N GLU A 108 3.70 31.24 8.14
CA GLU A 108 3.76 31.63 6.72
C GLU A 108 3.86 30.42 5.78
N VAL A 109 4.53 29.34 6.22
CA VAL A 109 4.62 28.09 5.45
C VAL A 109 3.27 27.41 5.40
N ILE A 110 2.54 27.39 6.52
CA ILE A 110 1.17 26.86 6.58
C ILE A 110 0.25 27.67 5.65
N GLU A 111 0.31 29.01 5.68
CA GLU A 111 -0.48 29.85 4.79
C GLU A 111 -0.15 29.63 3.32
N LYS A 112 1.13 29.44 2.96
CA LYS A 112 1.56 29.10 1.59
C LYS A 112 1.05 27.73 1.16
N VAL A 113 1.17 26.70 2.01
CA VAL A 113 0.64 25.36 1.69
C VAL A 113 -0.88 25.39 1.53
N VAL A 114 -1.60 26.10 2.40
CA VAL A 114 -3.05 26.32 2.27
C VAL A 114 -3.38 27.08 0.98
N HIS A 115 -2.57 28.08 0.60
CA HIS A 115 -2.71 28.80 -0.67
C HIS A 115 -2.61 27.85 -1.87
N TYR A 116 -1.60 26.99 -1.93
CA TYR A 116 -1.43 26.01 -3.01
C TYR A 116 -2.55 24.97 -3.04
N ILE A 117 -2.98 24.46 -1.88
CA ILE A 117 -4.11 23.53 -1.79
C ILE A 117 -5.40 24.17 -2.34
N ARG A 118 -5.62 25.48 -2.12
CA ARG A 118 -6.77 26.21 -2.69
C ARG A 118 -6.70 26.39 -4.21
N GLN A 119 -5.51 26.34 -4.80
CA GLN A 119 -5.31 26.38 -6.25
C GLN A 119 -5.49 25.01 -6.91
N MET A 120 -5.44 23.92 -6.15
CA MET A 120 -5.70 22.58 -6.67
C MET A 120 -7.16 22.39 -7.07
N ASN A 121 -7.42 21.34 -7.86
CA ASN A 121 -8.80 20.96 -8.14
C ASN A 121 -9.55 20.61 -6.83
N CYS A 122 -10.83 20.97 -6.76
CA CYS A 122 -11.69 20.77 -5.59
C CYS A 122 -11.66 19.32 -5.05
N LYS A 123 -11.45 18.34 -5.93
CA LYS A 123 -11.37 16.92 -5.54
C LYS A 123 -10.11 16.59 -4.73
N CYS A 124 -8.95 17.09 -5.13
CA CYS A 124 -7.69 16.85 -4.42
C CYS A 124 -7.57 17.70 -3.16
N SER A 125 -8.01 18.96 -3.19
CA SER A 125 -8.00 19.82 -2.01
C SER A 125 -8.85 19.24 -0.88
N THR A 126 -10.04 18.74 -1.22
CA THR A 126 -10.97 18.14 -0.25
C THR A 126 -10.45 16.81 0.28
N LEU A 127 -9.85 15.97 -0.56
CA LEU A 127 -9.23 14.71 -0.13
C LEU A 127 -8.05 14.96 0.81
N LEU A 128 -7.14 15.88 0.46
CA LEU A 128 -5.97 16.21 1.29
C LEU A 128 -6.40 16.83 2.64
N TYR A 129 -7.39 17.73 2.63
CA TYR A 129 -7.93 18.34 3.85
C TYR A 129 -8.51 17.29 4.80
N HIS A 130 -9.46 16.47 4.34
CA HIS A 130 -10.11 15.48 5.20
C HIS A 130 -9.19 14.33 5.60
N TYR A 131 -8.18 14.01 4.78
CA TYR A 131 -7.23 12.97 5.12
C TYR A 131 -6.11 13.45 6.07
N HIS A 132 -5.55 14.65 5.90
CA HIS A 132 -4.42 15.08 6.74
C HIS A 132 -4.85 15.85 7.99
N ILE A 133 -6.00 16.53 7.95
CA ILE A 133 -6.47 17.35 9.07
C ILE A 133 -7.52 16.60 9.91
N GLU A 134 -8.44 15.87 9.27
CA GLU A 134 -9.54 15.22 10.02
C GLU A 134 -9.26 13.75 10.37
N VAL A 135 -8.24 13.08 9.82
CA VAL A 135 -7.91 11.68 10.18
C VAL A 135 -7.59 11.51 11.66
N GLU A 136 -7.01 12.52 12.31
CA GLU A 136 -6.77 12.47 13.77
C GLU A 136 -8.08 12.41 14.58
N LEU A 137 -9.19 12.82 13.99
CA LEU A 137 -10.52 12.79 14.61
C LEU A 137 -11.23 11.44 14.42
N VAL A 138 -10.71 10.57 13.53
CA VAL A 138 -11.35 9.31 13.15
C VAL A 138 -10.62 8.11 13.76
N ARG A 139 -11.32 7.34 14.61
CA ARG A 139 -10.73 6.20 15.33
C ARG A 139 -10.56 4.94 14.48
N ASP A 140 -11.30 4.81 13.37
CA ASP A 140 -11.31 3.64 12.50
C ASP A 140 -11.17 4.03 11.02
N LYS A 141 -10.36 3.27 10.27
CA LYS A 141 -10.16 3.39 8.83
C LYS A 141 -11.46 3.23 8.03
N LYS A 142 -12.46 2.48 8.52
CA LYS A 142 -13.78 2.39 7.86
C LYS A 142 -14.56 3.71 7.92
N GLN A 143 -14.53 4.39 9.08
CA GLN A 143 -15.17 5.70 9.25
C GLN A 143 -14.51 6.77 8.35
N LEU A 144 -13.20 6.66 8.12
CA LEU A 144 -12.49 7.53 7.18
C LEU A 144 -13.03 7.38 5.75
N VAL A 145 -13.25 6.14 5.30
CA VAL A 145 -13.80 5.87 3.97
C VAL A 145 -15.22 6.42 3.82
N GLU A 146 -16.06 6.23 4.83
CA GLU A 146 -17.44 6.75 4.84
C GLU A 146 -17.47 8.29 4.84
N MET A 147 -16.61 8.92 5.64
CA MET A 147 -16.46 10.38 5.67
C MET A 147 -16.00 10.93 4.32
N LEU A 148 -14.98 10.31 3.71
CA LEU A 148 -14.47 10.72 2.41
C LEU A 148 -15.50 10.51 1.30
N LEU A 149 -16.32 9.45 1.38
CA LEU A 149 -17.45 9.26 0.47
C LEU A 149 -18.48 10.38 0.61
N GLN A 150 -18.89 10.70 1.84
CA GLN A 150 -19.89 11.74 2.10
C GLN A 150 -19.41 13.14 1.68
N LYS A 151 -18.17 13.48 1.99
CA LYS A 151 -17.64 14.84 1.77
C LYS A 151 -17.05 15.06 0.39
N CYS A 152 -16.48 14.03 -0.24
CA CYS A 152 -15.86 14.16 -1.57
C CYS A 152 -16.76 13.64 -2.72
N GLY A 153 -17.88 12.99 -2.41
CA GLY A 153 -18.81 12.45 -3.41
C GLY A 153 -18.24 11.34 -4.30
N LYS A 154 -17.14 10.71 -3.89
CA LYS A 154 -16.45 9.64 -4.64
C LYS A 154 -16.33 8.40 -3.77
N GLN A 155 -16.64 7.23 -4.32
CA GLN A 155 -16.38 5.96 -3.64
C GLN A 155 -14.88 5.70 -3.59
N TYR A 156 -14.33 5.83 -2.38
CA TYR A 156 -12.99 5.38 -2.07
C TYR A 156 -13.04 4.01 -1.42
N THR A 157 -12.05 3.18 -1.72
CA THR A 157 -11.70 1.99 -0.95
C THR A 157 -10.43 2.26 -0.15
N LEU A 158 -10.22 1.52 0.94
CA LEU A 158 -8.99 1.60 1.74
C LEU A 158 -7.71 1.47 0.92
N GLY A 159 -7.73 0.64 -0.14
CA GLY A 159 -6.59 0.50 -1.05
C GLY A 159 -6.44 1.65 -2.05
N SER A 160 -7.53 2.33 -2.41
CA SER A 160 -7.51 3.43 -3.37
C SER A 160 -7.12 4.78 -2.76
N ILE A 161 -7.34 4.97 -1.46
CA ILE A 161 -7.04 6.22 -0.75
C ILE A 161 -5.56 6.58 -0.87
N PRO A 162 -4.60 5.68 -0.56
CA PRO A 162 -3.17 5.98 -0.69
C PRO A 162 -2.76 6.33 -2.12
N VAL A 163 -3.37 5.69 -3.13
CA VAL A 163 -3.07 5.96 -4.54
C VAL A 163 -3.53 7.36 -4.93
N HIS A 164 -4.77 7.72 -4.59
CA HIS A 164 -5.32 9.05 -4.91
C HIS A 164 -4.62 10.16 -4.11
N LEU A 165 -4.22 9.89 -2.87
CA LEU A 165 -3.42 10.83 -2.09
C LEU A 165 -2.06 11.06 -2.73
N SER A 166 -1.38 10.00 -3.18
CA SER A 166 -0.11 10.13 -3.90
C SER A 166 -0.27 11.03 -5.14
N GLU A 167 -1.30 10.80 -5.95
CA GLU A 167 -1.57 11.62 -7.14
C GLU A 167 -1.87 13.08 -6.80
N CYS A 168 -2.59 13.33 -5.69
CA CYS A 168 -2.89 14.69 -5.25
C CYS A 168 -1.65 15.37 -4.66
N LEU A 169 -0.79 14.65 -3.95
CA LEU A 169 0.50 15.15 -3.47
C LEU A 169 1.43 15.49 -4.62
N ASP A 170 1.50 14.64 -5.66
CA ASP A 170 2.30 14.91 -6.85
C ASP A 170 1.84 16.21 -7.53
N LYS A 171 0.52 16.41 -7.66
CA LYS A 171 -0.05 17.67 -8.18
C LYS A 171 0.22 18.88 -7.31
N LEU A 172 0.21 18.71 -5.98
CA LEU A 172 0.55 19.78 -5.06
C LEU A 172 2.02 20.17 -5.24
N CYS A 173 2.92 19.19 -5.33
CA CYS A 173 4.34 19.42 -5.63
C CYS A 173 4.54 20.10 -6.98
N GLU A 174 3.83 19.68 -8.04
CA GLU A 174 3.86 20.36 -9.34
C GLU A 174 3.37 21.79 -9.24
N THR A 175 2.29 22.06 -8.49
CA THR A 175 1.74 23.41 -8.31
C THR A 175 2.73 24.32 -7.60
N ILE A 176 3.39 23.81 -6.55
CA ILE A 176 4.44 24.54 -5.83
C ILE A 176 5.65 24.81 -6.73
N HIS A 177 6.12 23.78 -7.46
CA HIS A 177 7.31 23.89 -8.30
C HIS A 177 7.13 24.83 -9.50
N ASN A 178 5.91 24.92 -10.02
CA ASN A 178 5.56 25.78 -11.14
C ASN A 178 5.19 27.22 -10.72
N ASP A 179 5.17 27.54 -9.42
CA ASP A 179 4.95 28.91 -8.96
C ASP A 179 6.24 29.74 -9.13
N PRO A 180 6.25 30.79 -9.97
CA PRO A 180 7.40 31.65 -10.14
C PRO A 180 7.78 32.45 -8.88
N ASN A 181 6.88 32.52 -7.87
CA ASN A 181 7.13 33.11 -6.56
C ASN A 181 7.38 32.05 -5.47
N ASN A 182 7.74 30.83 -5.86
CA ASN A 182 8.06 29.76 -4.91
C ASN A 182 9.20 30.22 -3.97
N LEU A 183 8.89 30.32 -2.67
CA LEU A 183 9.80 30.75 -1.60
C LEU A 183 10.39 29.55 -0.83
N PHE A 184 10.21 28.33 -1.34
CA PHE A 184 10.88 27.11 -0.87
C PHE A 184 12.22 26.88 -1.56
#